data_AF-A0A3B8MAG8-F1
#
_entry.id   AF-A0A3B8MAG8-F1
#
_cell.length_a   1.000
_cell.length_b   1.000
_cell.length_c   1.000
_cell.angle_alpha   90.00
_cell.angle_beta   90.00
_cell.angle_gamma   90.00
#
_symmetry.space_group_name_H-M   'P 1'
#
loop_
_entity.id
_entity.type
_entity.pdbx_description
1 polymer ?
#
loop_
_entity_poly.entity_id
_entity_poly.type
_entity_poly.pdbx_seq_one_letter_code
_entity_poly.pdbx_strand_id
1 'polypeptide(L)' 'IDHVIPRSKGGEHQWENVVACCRACNLAKGDTLLSESTFRLRSAPIAPEPLEVAVALKRNFPDEWLAYLPARFALSA' A
#
# COMPACT_ATOMS: atom_id res chain seq x y z
N ILE A 1 2.23 6.59 1.76
CA ILE A 1 2.24 5.78 0.53
C ILE A 1 2.84 6.61 -0.58
N ASP A 2 3.44 5.96 -1.58
CA ASP A 2 4.02 6.60 -2.76
C ASP A 2 3.56 5.86 -4.02
N HIS A 3 3.54 6.55 -5.15
CA HIS A 3 3.24 5.95 -6.45
C HIS A 3 4.53 5.61 -7.21
N VAL A 4 4.67 4.34 -7.60
CA VAL A 4 5.80 3.81 -8.39
C VAL A 4 5.95 4.65 -9.67
N ILE A 5 4.87 4.76 -10.44
CA ILE A 5 4.68 5.71 -11.52
C ILE A 5 3.93 6.92 -10.95
N PRO A 6 4.51 8.14 -10.95
CA PRO A 6 3.87 9.33 -10.43
C PRO A 6 2.51 9.62 -11.09
N ARG A 7 1.56 10.18 -10.31
CA ARG A 7 0.24 10.59 -10.80
C ARG A 7 0.33 11.59 -11.95
N SER A 8 1.28 12.53 -11.90
CA SER A 8 1.54 13.52 -12.96
C SER A 8 2.00 12.89 -14.28
N LYS A 9 2.47 11.64 -14.25
CA LYS A 9 2.90 10.86 -15.41
C LYS A 9 1.93 9.73 -15.77
N GLY A 10 0.69 9.79 -15.26
CA GLY A 10 -0.37 8.84 -15.59
C GLY A 10 -0.43 7.59 -14.71
N GLY A 11 0.33 7.51 -13.62
CA GLY A 11 0.23 6.37 -12.71
C GLY A 11 -1.13 6.25 -12.04
N GLU A 12 -1.69 5.06 -11.99
CA GLU A 12 -3.01 4.81 -11.38
C GLU A 12 -2.89 4.58 -9.86
N HIS A 13 -3.97 4.82 -9.12
CA HIS A 13 -4.01 4.52 -7.69
C HIS A 13 -4.54 3.11 -7.48
N GLN A 14 -3.67 2.13 -7.73
CA GLN A 14 -3.96 0.70 -7.64
C GLN A 14 -2.82 -0.04 -6.96
N TRP A 15 -3.08 -1.26 -6.47
CA TRP A 15 -2.14 -2.06 -5.71
C TRP A 15 -0.78 -2.21 -6.40
N GLU A 16 -0.76 -2.38 -7.71
CA GLU A 16 0.44 -2.58 -8.53
C GLU A 16 1.26 -1.29 -8.75
N ASN A 17 0.76 -0.14 -8.26
CA ASN A 17 1.42 1.14 -8.41
C ASN A 17 1.60 1.90 -7.08
N VAL A 18 1.08 1.40 -5.96
CA VAL A 18 1.23 2.06 -4.65
C VAL A 18 2.08 1.24 -3.68
N VAL A 19 2.97 1.92 -2.97
CA VAL A 19 3.86 1.29 -1.99
C VAL A 19 3.87 2.05 -0.67
N ALA A 20 4.18 1.34 0.41
CA ALA A 20 4.50 1.97 1.68
C ALA A 20 5.82 2.75 1.54
N CYS A 21 5.82 4.02 1.92
CA CYS A 21 6.99 4.89 1.81
C CYS A 21 6.93 5.93 2.94
N CYS A 22 8.08 6.25 3.53
CA CYS A 22 8.17 7.30 4.53
C CYS A 22 8.11 8.69 3.87
N ARG A 23 7.81 9.73 4.66
CA ARG A 23 7.68 11.10 4.16
C ARG A 23 8.95 11.61 3.46
N ALA A 24 10.12 11.36 4.04
CA ALA A 24 11.40 11.84 3.50
C ALA A 24 11.72 11.20 2.15
N CYS A 25 11.58 9.87 2.04
CA CYS A 25 11.80 9.16 0.77
C CYS A 25 10.77 9.57 -0.30
N ASN A 26 9.49 9.71 0.07
CA ASN A 26 8.43 10.15 -0.84
C ASN A 26 8.71 11.54 -1.41
N LEU A 27 9.15 12.48 -0.56
CA LEU A 27 9.53 13.82 -0.98
C LEU A 27 10.78 13.80 -1.88
N ALA A 28 11.78 12.99 -1.55
CA ALA A 28 13.01 12.87 -2.33
C ALA A 28 12.80 12.21 -3.71
N LYS A 29 11.88 11.25 -3.83
CA LYS A 29 11.51 10.66 -5.14
C LYS A 29 10.71 11.66 -5.98
N GLY A 30 9.77 12.37 -5.36
CA GLY A 30 8.92 13.35 -6.02
C GLY A 30 8.14 12.73 -7.19
N ASP A 31 8.17 13.40 -8.34
CA ASP A 31 7.56 12.94 -9.58
C ASP A 31 8.55 12.24 -10.52
N THR A 32 9.67 11.74 -9.99
CA THR A 32 10.65 10.97 -10.77
C THR A 32 10.16 9.54 -10.98
N LEU A 33 10.36 9.00 -12.19
CA LEU A 33 10.13 7.57 -12.44
C LEU A 33 11.15 6.73 -11.69
N LEU A 34 10.78 5.53 -11.27
CA LEU A 34 11.71 4.62 -10.58
C LEU A 34 12.97 4.32 -11.43
N SER A 35 12.82 4.23 -12.76
CA SER A 35 13.91 4.06 -13.73
C SER A 35 14.89 5.24 -13.77
N GLU A 36 14.45 6.43 -13.40
CA GLU A 36 15.21 7.69 -13.42
C GLU A 36 15.73 8.06 -12.02
N SER A 37 15.44 7.23 -11.01
CA SER A 37 15.78 7.50 -9.61
C SER A 37 16.80 6.49 -9.06
N THR A 38 17.38 6.83 -7.89
CA THR A 38 18.22 5.91 -7.11
C THR A 38 17.42 4.92 -6.28
N PHE A 39 16.10 5.09 -6.19
CA PHE A 39 15.23 4.19 -5.44
C PHE A 39 15.08 2.84 -6.14
N ARG A 40 14.89 1.79 -5.34
CA ARG A 40 14.62 0.43 -5.82
C ARG A 40 13.53 -0.18 -4.96
N LEU A 41 12.62 -0.90 -5.63
CA LEU A 41 11.60 -1.68 -4.93
C LEU A 41 12.23 -2.97 -4.42
N ARG A 42 11.87 -3.34 -3.19
CA ARG A 42 12.28 -4.63 -2.60
C ARG A 42 11.55 -5.80 -3.24
N SER A 43 10.30 -5.60 -3.62
CA SER A 43 9.41 -6.56 -4.26
C SER A 43 8.46 -5.83 -5.20
N ALA A 44 7.90 -6.54 -6.18
CA ALA A 44 6.82 -6.01 -6.98
C ALA A 44 5.61 -5.69 -6.08
N PRO A 45 4.98 -4.52 -6.23
CA PRO A 45 3.75 -4.21 -5.53
C PRO A 45 2.61 -5.03 -6.17
N ILE A 46 1.86 -5.74 -5.33
CA ILE A 46 0.73 -6.57 -5.72
C ILE A 46 -0.36 -6.44 -4.67
N ALA A 47 -1.59 -6.76 -5.02
CA ALA A 47 -2.65 -6.86 -4.04
C ALA A 47 -2.33 -7.99 -3.03
N PRO A 48 -2.57 -7.78 -1.72
CA PRO A 48 -2.38 -8.82 -0.73
C PRO A 48 -3.43 -9.93 -0.90
N GLU A 49 -3.05 -11.17 -0.60
CA GLU A 49 -3.99 -12.28 -0.61
C GLU A 49 -4.96 -12.19 0.59
N PRO A 50 -6.22 -12.66 0.47
CA PRO A 50 -7.19 -12.59 1.55
C PRO A 50 -6.71 -13.21 2.88
N LEU A 51 -5.91 -14.28 2.81
CA LEU A 51 -5.34 -14.92 3.99
C LEU A 51 -4.30 -14.03 4.68
N GLU A 52 -3.46 -13.34 3.91
CA GLU A 52 -2.45 -12.42 4.45
C GLU A 52 -3.11 -11.25 5.17
N VAL A 53 -4.19 -10.73 4.59
CA VAL A 53 -5.04 -9.72 5.25
C VAL A 53 -5.59 -10.28 6.56
N ALA A 54 -6.24 -11.45 6.55
CA ALA A 54 -6.81 -12.04 7.76
C ALA A 54 -5.79 -12.30 8.88
N VAL A 55 -4.57 -12.70 8.53
CA VAL A 55 -3.48 -12.87 9.50
C VAL A 55 -3.04 -11.53 10.09
N ALA A 56 -2.93 -10.49 9.25
CA ALA A 56 -2.61 -9.14 9.72
C ALA A 56 -3.68 -8.59 10.68
N LEU A 57 -4.96 -8.86 10.41
CA LEU A 57 -6.09 -8.47 11.28
C LEU A 57 -6.04 -9.10 12.68
N LYS A 58 -5.35 -10.24 12.88
CA LYS A 58 -5.27 -10.89 14.20
C LYS A 58 -4.14 -10.34 15.10
N ARG A 59 -3.25 -9.49 14.60
CA ARG A 59 -2.01 -9.07 15.29
C ARG A 59 -2.09 -7.63 15.85
N ASN A 60 -3.07 -7.32 16.70
CA ASN A 60 -3.41 -5.95 17.15
C ASN A 60 -3.93 -5.05 16.03
N PHE A 61 -5.13 -5.37 15.58
CA PHE A 61 -5.87 -4.52 14.65
C PHE A 61 -6.56 -3.38 15.40
N PRO A 62 -6.35 -2.11 15.02
CA PRO A 62 -7.04 -0.99 15.64
C PRO A 62 -8.56 -1.07 15.38
N ASP A 63 -9.37 -0.88 16.42
CA ASP A 63 -10.84 -1.00 16.34
C ASP A 63 -11.45 -0.07 15.29
N GLU A 64 -10.86 1.10 15.08
CA GLU A 64 -11.28 2.06 14.05
C GLU A 64 -11.28 1.47 12.62
N TRP A 65 -10.49 0.42 12.36
CA TRP A 65 -10.44 -0.20 11.03
C TRP A 65 -11.58 -1.18 10.78
N LEU A 66 -12.36 -1.56 11.80
CA LEU A 66 -13.53 -2.44 11.65
C LEU A 66 -14.54 -1.87 10.65
N ALA A 67 -14.65 -0.54 10.53
CA ALA A 67 -15.51 0.13 9.57
C ALA A 67 -15.19 -0.17 8.10
N TYR A 68 -13.97 -0.62 7.80
CA TYR A 68 -13.51 -0.93 6.44
C TYR A 68 -13.54 -2.42 6.13
N LEU A 69 -13.91 -3.27 7.10
CA LEU A 69 -14.01 -4.71 6.89
C LEU A 69 -15.40 -5.09 6.36
N PRO A 70 -15.47 -5.99 5.36
CA PRO A 70 -16.75 -6.59 4.96
C PRO A 70 -17.41 -7.29 6.14
N ALA A 71 -18.74 -7.20 6.25
CA ALA A 71 -19.52 -7.74 7.38
C ALA A 71 -19.21 -9.22 7.71
N ARG A 72 -18.77 -10.03 6.73
CA ARG A 72 -18.36 -11.44 6.92
C ARG A 72 -17.07 -11.64 7.74
N PHE A 73 -16.27 -10.59 7.96
CA PHE A 73 -15.05 -10.63 8.77
C PHE A 73 -15.24 -10.02 10.16
N ALA A 74 -16.39 -9.39 10.43
CA ALA A 74 -16.85 -9.12 11.78
C ALA A 74 -17.26 -10.46 12.40
N LEU A 75 -16.27 -11.28 12.78
CA LEU A 75 -16.50 -12.50 13.52
C LEU A 75 -17.29 -12.10 14.76
N SER A 76 -18.45 -12.75 14.91
CA SER A 76 -19.39 -12.58 16.00
C SER A 76 -18.65 -12.53 17.34
N ALA A 77 -18.98 -11.49 18.11
CA ALA A 77 -18.59 -11.34 19.50
C ALA A 77 -18.98 -12.56 20.35
#